data_AF-A0A961C7E8-F1
#
_entry.id   AF-A0A961C7E8-F1
#
_cell.length_a   1.000
_cell.length_b   1.000
_cell.length_c   1.000
_cell.angle_alpha   90.00
_cell.angle_beta   90.00
_cell.angle_gamma   90.00
#
_symmetry.space_group_name_H-M   'P 1'
#
loop_
_entity.id
_entity.type
_entity.pdbx_description
1 polymer ?
#
loop_
_entity_poly.entity_id
_entity_poly.type
_entity_poly.pdbx_seq_one_letter_code
_entity_poly.pdbx_strand_id
1 'polypeptide(L)'
;MPSDAEPRLASPGSSTEIRAIHLGEVAGVARTLVDGLNSVGFRAVQRQLPAPAPDSNLVAKALTSAPRIASAKRIRSELKHTGAIAHVHYATSGLWFLGCHPLVVHCHGTDVRSPGSLQQRILNRVFAGADLIIAATPDLISRLPDGACYLPNPVDTERFAPDASGSVSSRDVLVFAALTDIKGAPEILRIVTQLKRARPELSITAIDHGSYADDFRAAGVEMIGFMDASELPGLISDHRIVIGQRKLGVAGTSELQAMAMGKPVVMPLDDSIDPMAQPPVITDADPDRVAEWILDLLDNDEELQRLGVVAREWTVENHGVVSVTRRLIDLYGTLV
;
A
#
# COMPACT_ATOMS: atom_id res chain seq x y z
N MET A 1 -35.70 20.41 19.01
CA MET A 1 -34.28 20.55 19.39
C MET A 1 -33.92 19.44 20.37
N PRO A 2 -33.62 18.22 19.92
CA PRO A 2 -32.89 17.26 20.74
C PRO A 2 -31.39 17.45 20.53
N SER A 3 -30.66 17.45 21.63
CA SER A 3 -29.23 17.68 21.77
C SER A 3 -28.43 16.50 21.19
N ASP A 4 -27.69 16.74 20.11
CA ASP A 4 -26.62 15.88 19.62
C ASP A 4 -25.48 15.83 20.65
N ALA A 5 -25.49 14.81 21.49
CA ALA A 5 -24.34 14.47 22.32
C ALA A 5 -23.38 13.63 21.47
N GLU A 6 -22.37 14.28 20.89
CA GLU A 6 -21.20 13.58 20.33
C GLU A 6 -20.63 12.60 21.37
N PRO A 7 -20.26 11.38 20.97
CA PRO A 7 -19.57 10.46 21.88
C PRO A 7 -18.24 11.09 22.27
N ARG A 8 -18.10 11.45 23.55
CA ARG A 8 -16.83 11.90 24.12
C ARG A 8 -15.83 10.76 24.00
N LEU A 9 -14.89 10.92 23.06
CA LEU A 9 -13.64 10.15 23.04
C LEU A 9 -13.04 10.23 24.45
N ALA A 10 -12.89 9.07 25.08
CA ALA A 10 -12.18 8.96 26.34
C ALA A 10 -10.81 9.62 26.17
N SER A 11 -10.49 10.56 27.05
CA SER A 11 -9.16 11.16 27.15
C SER A 11 -8.09 10.06 27.17
N PRO A 12 -6.96 10.21 26.43
CA PRO A 12 -5.98 9.15 26.27
C PRO A 12 -5.30 8.86 27.60
N GLY A 13 -5.86 7.92 28.36
CA GLY A 13 -5.18 7.29 29.47
C GLY A 13 -4.00 6.53 28.90
N SER A 14 -2.78 6.93 29.24
CA SER A 14 -1.56 6.25 28.79
C SER A 14 -1.49 4.85 29.41
N SER A 15 -2.11 3.85 28.78
CA SER A 15 -1.87 2.46 29.17
C SER A 15 -0.44 2.11 28.79
N THR A 16 0.40 1.76 29.77
CA THR A 16 1.79 1.36 29.52
C THR A 16 1.92 -0.03 28.89
N GLU A 17 0.81 -0.74 28.72
CA GLU A 17 0.77 -2.12 28.27
C GLU A 17 0.63 -2.21 26.73
N ILE A 18 1.42 -3.08 26.11
CA ILE A 18 1.39 -3.32 24.66
C ILE A 18 0.11 -4.10 24.33
N ARG A 19 -0.73 -3.57 23.45
CA ARG A 19 -2.02 -4.17 23.07
C ARG A 19 -1.96 -4.94 21.75
N ALA A 20 -1.08 -4.56 20.84
CA ALA A 20 -0.83 -5.28 19.60
C ALA A 20 0.65 -5.32 19.24
N ILE A 21 1.08 -6.43 18.67
CA ILE A 21 2.41 -6.62 18.09
C ILE A 21 2.22 -6.90 16.60
N HIS A 22 2.64 -5.96 15.77
CA HIS A 22 2.65 -6.08 14.32
C HIS A 22 3.91 -6.83 13.87
N LEU A 23 3.74 -7.89 13.09
CA LEU A 23 4.76 -8.87 12.76
C LEU A 23 5.04 -8.82 11.27
N GLY A 24 6.23 -8.36 10.90
CA GLY A 24 6.64 -8.17 9.51
C GLY A 24 6.44 -6.75 8.99
N GLU A 25 6.74 -6.57 7.70
CA GLU A 25 6.59 -5.31 6.98
C GLU A 25 6.24 -5.61 5.53
N VAL A 26 5.25 -4.90 4.99
CA VAL A 26 4.89 -4.92 3.58
C VAL A 26 4.62 -3.48 3.16
N ALA A 27 5.47 -2.95 2.27
CA ALA A 27 5.33 -1.60 1.70
C ALA A 27 5.19 -0.45 2.73
N GLY A 28 5.68 -0.62 3.97
CA GLY A 28 5.59 0.40 5.03
C GLY A 28 4.24 0.40 5.77
N VAL A 29 3.33 -0.51 5.46
CA VAL A 29 1.98 -0.59 6.04
C VAL A 29 2.05 -0.88 7.53
N ALA A 30 2.89 -1.83 7.96
CA ALA A 30 2.95 -2.24 9.36
C ALA A 30 3.44 -1.08 10.24
N ARG A 31 4.51 -0.39 9.82
CA ARG A 31 5.00 0.82 10.48
C ARG A 31 3.92 1.90 10.56
N THR A 32 3.27 2.21 9.43
CA THR A 32 2.27 3.26 9.32
C THR A 32 1.05 2.99 10.23
N LEU A 33 0.59 1.74 10.31
CA LEU A 33 -0.47 1.35 11.26
C LEU A 33 0.00 1.48 12.71
N VAL A 34 1.21 1.03 13.04
CA VAL A 34 1.74 1.13 14.42
C VAL A 34 1.83 2.58 14.86
N ASP A 35 2.36 3.46 14.01
CA ASP A 35 2.48 4.89 14.31
C ASP A 35 1.10 5.53 14.50
N GLY A 36 0.14 5.21 13.61
CA GLY A 36 -1.23 5.69 13.72
C GLY A 36 -2.04 5.13 14.89
N LEU A 37 -1.79 3.89 15.32
CA LEU A 37 -2.41 3.31 16.51
C LEU A 37 -1.87 4.01 17.76
N ASN A 38 -0.56 4.25 17.81
CA ASN A 38 0.08 4.94 18.93
C ASN A 38 -0.36 6.40 19.04
N SER A 39 -0.58 7.10 17.92
CA SER A 39 -1.06 8.49 17.93
C SER A 39 -2.45 8.66 18.54
N VAL A 40 -3.29 7.62 18.49
CA VAL A 40 -4.62 7.59 19.12
C VAL A 40 -4.63 6.87 20.49
N GLY A 41 -3.46 6.61 21.06
CA GLY A 41 -3.31 5.99 22.38
C GLY A 41 -3.49 4.47 22.42
N PHE A 42 -3.61 3.80 21.27
CA PHE A 42 -3.60 2.33 21.19
C PHE A 42 -2.15 1.84 21.08
N ARG A 43 -1.57 1.42 22.20
CA ARG A 43 -0.15 1.04 22.22
C ARG A 43 0.14 -0.20 21.37
N ALA A 44 0.80 0.00 20.24
CA ALA A 44 1.24 -1.05 19.33
C ALA A 44 2.75 -0.97 19.08
N VAL A 45 3.36 -2.11 18.76
CA VAL A 45 4.79 -2.18 18.41
C VAL A 45 5.00 -3.05 17.18
N GLN A 46 6.00 -2.72 16.38
CA GLN A 46 6.45 -3.56 15.28
C GLN A 46 7.57 -4.51 15.76
N ARG A 47 7.55 -5.74 15.26
CA ARG A 47 8.64 -6.72 15.38
C ARG A 47 8.88 -7.37 14.03
N GLN A 48 10.13 -7.67 13.73
CA GLN A 48 10.50 -8.33 12.49
C GLN A 48 11.26 -9.62 12.77
N LEU A 49 10.95 -10.65 12.00
CA LEU A 49 11.76 -11.86 11.96
C LEU A 49 12.94 -11.63 11.02
N PRO A 50 14.17 -12.02 11.42
CA PRO A 50 15.31 -12.02 10.52
C PRO A 50 14.97 -12.74 9.20
N ALA A 51 15.16 -12.04 8.09
CA ALA A 51 14.99 -12.57 6.76
C ALA A 51 16.35 -12.60 6.05
N PRO A 52 16.66 -13.68 5.32
CA PRO A 52 17.82 -13.70 4.45
C PRO A 52 17.66 -12.66 3.33
N ALA A 53 18.77 -12.10 2.85
CA ALA A 53 18.76 -11.22 1.69
C ALA A 53 18.15 -11.97 0.47
N PRO A 54 17.39 -11.31 -0.41
CA PRO A 54 16.72 -11.96 -1.54
C PRO A 54 17.64 -12.88 -2.36
N ASP A 55 18.86 -12.41 -2.66
CA ASP A 55 19.84 -13.09 -3.51
C ASP A 55 20.85 -13.95 -2.72
N SER A 56 20.57 -14.21 -1.45
CA SER A 56 21.49 -14.97 -0.60
C SER A 56 21.53 -16.46 -0.96
N ASN A 57 22.72 -17.04 -0.87
CA ASN A 57 22.96 -18.46 -1.11
C ASN A 57 22.29 -19.35 -0.04
N LEU A 58 22.22 -20.66 -0.31
CA LEU A 58 21.58 -21.62 0.59
C LEU A 58 22.21 -21.65 1.99
N VAL A 59 23.52 -21.40 2.10
CA VAL A 59 24.23 -21.36 3.38
C VAL A 59 23.79 -20.17 4.21
N ALA A 60 23.70 -18.98 3.64
CA ALA A 60 23.18 -17.78 4.30
C ALA A 60 21.70 -17.94 4.71
N LYS A 61 20.89 -18.60 3.88
CA LYS A 61 19.50 -18.97 4.22
C LYS A 61 19.44 -19.95 5.40
N ALA A 62 20.35 -20.91 5.47
CA ALA A 62 20.46 -21.82 6.62
C ALA A 62 20.93 -21.09 7.88
N LEU A 63 21.93 -20.22 7.79
CA LEU A 63 22.47 -19.45 8.92
C LEU A 63 21.46 -18.49 9.53
N THR A 64 20.57 -17.91 8.73
CA THR A 64 19.48 -17.04 9.22
C THR A 64 18.36 -17.81 9.93
N SER A 65 18.31 -19.14 9.81
CA SER A 65 17.25 -19.96 10.41
C SER A 65 17.28 -19.97 11.93
N ALA A 66 18.46 -20.07 12.57
CA ALA A 66 18.56 -20.10 14.02
C ALA A 66 18.21 -18.75 14.70
N PRO A 67 18.75 -17.59 14.26
CA PRO A 67 18.30 -16.28 14.75
C PRO A 67 16.81 -16.04 14.52
N ARG A 68 16.26 -16.52 13.41
CA ARG A 68 14.83 -16.43 13.10
C ARG A 68 13.98 -17.23 14.08
N ILE A 69 14.33 -18.48 14.37
CA ILE A 69 13.65 -19.31 15.38
C ILE A 69 13.75 -18.68 16.76
N ALA A 70 14.93 -18.20 17.16
CA ALA A 70 15.13 -17.54 18.44
C ALA A 70 14.27 -16.27 18.58
N SER A 71 14.20 -15.45 17.53
CA SER A 71 13.35 -14.25 17.47
C SER A 71 11.87 -14.60 17.55
N ALA A 72 11.42 -15.60 16.79
CA ALA A 72 10.04 -16.08 16.86
C ALA A 72 9.68 -16.57 18.26
N LYS A 73 10.54 -17.37 18.91
CA LYS A 73 10.32 -17.83 20.29
C LYS A 73 10.22 -16.66 21.28
N ARG A 74 11.10 -15.66 21.17
CA ARG A 74 11.07 -14.46 22.02
C ARG A 74 9.77 -13.70 21.85
N ILE A 75 9.36 -13.43 20.60
CA ILE A 75 8.12 -12.72 20.29
C ILE A 75 6.90 -13.50 20.79
N ARG A 76 6.87 -14.83 20.61
CA ARG A 76 5.79 -15.68 21.16
C ARG A 76 5.71 -15.61 22.69
N SER A 77 6.86 -15.53 23.37
CA SER A 77 6.90 -15.32 24.82
C SER A 77 6.35 -13.94 25.18
N GLU A 78 6.73 -12.89 24.46
CA GLU A 78 6.23 -11.52 24.64
C GLU A 78 4.69 -11.48 24.48
N LEU A 79 4.16 -12.02 23.38
CA LEU A 79 2.72 -12.16 23.13
C LEU A 79 2.00 -12.88 24.28
N LYS A 80 2.57 -13.99 24.78
CA LYS A 80 1.98 -14.74 25.90
C LYS A 80 1.98 -13.93 27.20
N HIS A 81 3.02 -13.14 27.45
CA HIS A 81 3.14 -12.35 28.69
C HIS A 81 2.24 -11.11 28.68
N THR A 82 2.10 -10.45 27.54
CA THR A 82 1.30 -9.22 27.42
C THR A 82 -0.16 -9.49 27.08
N GLY A 83 -0.50 -10.68 26.56
CA GLY A 83 -1.82 -10.94 25.98
C GLY A 83 -2.12 -10.09 24.74
N ALA A 84 -1.08 -9.51 24.12
CA ALA A 84 -1.23 -8.63 22.96
C ALA A 84 -1.70 -9.40 21.73
N ILE A 85 -2.41 -8.70 20.85
CA ILE A 85 -2.83 -9.21 19.54
C ILE A 85 -1.58 -9.45 18.67
N ALA A 86 -1.45 -10.65 18.12
CA ALA A 86 -0.45 -10.97 17.11
C ALA A 86 -0.98 -10.59 15.72
N HIS A 87 -0.62 -9.41 15.20
CA HIS A 87 -1.03 -8.95 13.87
C HIS A 87 0.06 -9.25 12.85
N VAL A 88 -0.13 -10.29 12.05
CA VAL A 88 0.86 -10.74 11.05
C VAL A 88 0.60 -10.11 9.69
N HIS A 89 1.61 -9.43 9.16
CA HIS A 89 1.63 -8.96 7.77
C HIS A 89 2.28 -10.02 6.89
N TYR A 90 1.62 -10.35 5.77
CA TYR A 90 1.98 -11.42 4.83
C TYR A 90 1.57 -12.81 5.34
N ALA A 91 0.52 -13.39 4.78
CA ALA A 91 -0.21 -14.52 5.35
C ALA A 91 0.67 -15.74 5.69
N THR A 92 1.63 -16.09 4.83
CA THR A 92 2.50 -17.25 5.07
C THR A 92 3.39 -17.10 6.31
N SER A 93 3.69 -15.87 6.74
CA SER A 93 4.43 -15.59 7.97
C SER A 93 3.64 -16.00 9.22
N GLY A 94 2.30 -16.12 9.11
CA GLY A 94 1.42 -16.53 10.21
C GLY A 94 1.75 -17.91 10.76
N LEU A 95 2.42 -18.76 9.97
CA LEU A 95 2.85 -20.09 10.39
C LEU A 95 3.72 -20.07 11.66
N TRP A 96 4.52 -19.01 11.86
CA TRP A 96 5.38 -18.85 13.04
C TRP A 96 4.59 -18.55 14.33
N PHE A 97 3.35 -18.09 14.19
CA PHE A 97 2.54 -17.54 15.27
C PHE A 97 1.24 -18.30 15.50
N LEU A 98 1.05 -19.44 14.83
CA LEU A 98 -0.05 -20.37 15.14
C LEU A 98 -0.09 -20.71 16.64
N GLY A 99 -1.29 -20.67 17.22
CA GLY A 99 -1.54 -20.87 18.65
C GLY A 99 -1.21 -19.66 19.54
N CYS A 100 -0.86 -18.50 18.98
CA CYS A 100 -0.78 -17.23 19.71
C CYS A 100 -2.09 -16.46 19.50
N HIS A 101 -2.98 -16.49 20.47
CA HIS A 101 -4.29 -15.83 20.37
C HIS A 101 -4.30 -14.51 21.17
N PRO A 102 -4.94 -13.44 20.66
CA PRO A 102 -5.58 -13.36 19.35
C PRO A 102 -4.58 -13.25 18.17
N LEU A 103 -4.80 -14.01 17.10
CA LEU A 103 -4.01 -14.03 15.86
C LEU A 103 -4.79 -13.35 14.73
N VAL A 104 -4.28 -12.20 14.27
CA VAL A 104 -4.79 -11.49 13.09
C VAL A 104 -3.84 -11.74 11.92
N VAL A 105 -4.37 -12.15 10.78
CA VAL A 105 -3.60 -12.41 9.56
C VAL A 105 -4.03 -11.41 8.48
N HIS A 106 -3.11 -10.54 8.09
CA HIS A 106 -3.34 -9.48 7.12
C HIS A 106 -2.64 -9.80 5.80
N CYS A 107 -3.44 -10.01 4.76
CA CYS A 107 -3.05 -10.43 3.43
C CYS A 107 -2.79 -9.22 2.51
N HIS A 108 -1.66 -9.20 1.79
CA HIS A 108 -1.17 -8.01 1.06
C HIS A 108 -1.05 -8.19 -0.46
N GLY A 109 -1.43 -9.34 -1.01
CA GLY A 109 -1.50 -9.57 -2.44
C GLY A 109 -0.77 -10.84 -2.85
N THR A 110 0.55 -10.77 -3.10
CA THR A 110 1.32 -11.91 -3.64
C THR A 110 1.34 -13.13 -2.71
N ASP A 111 1.04 -12.93 -1.43
CA ASP A 111 0.86 -14.01 -0.46
C ASP A 111 -0.38 -14.87 -0.74
N VAL A 112 -1.40 -14.34 -1.44
CA VAL A 112 -2.68 -15.04 -1.67
C VAL A 112 -3.19 -14.99 -3.12
N ARG A 113 -2.66 -14.13 -4.00
CA ARG A 113 -3.14 -13.97 -5.40
C ARG A 113 -2.83 -15.17 -6.29
N SER A 114 -1.66 -15.77 -6.18
CA SER A 114 -1.29 -16.94 -7.00
C SER A 114 -0.42 -17.91 -6.23
N PRO A 115 -0.93 -18.49 -5.12
CA PRO A 115 -0.14 -19.37 -4.29
C PRO A 115 0.15 -20.68 -5.04
N GLY A 116 1.41 -21.13 -4.99
CA GLY A 116 1.73 -22.49 -5.37
C GLY A 116 1.11 -23.52 -4.43
N SER A 117 1.10 -24.79 -4.79
CA SER A 117 0.46 -25.87 -4.00
C SER A 117 0.95 -25.97 -2.55
N LEU A 118 2.26 -25.81 -2.32
CA LEU A 118 2.83 -25.80 -0.98
C LEU A 118 2.42 -24.55 -0.18
N GLN A 119 2.41 -23.39 -0.83
CA GLN A 119 1.96 -22.14 -0.22
C GLN A 119 0.49 -22.23 0.17
N GLN A 120 -0.37 -22.79 -0.68
CA GLN A 120 -1.78 -22.99 -0.37
C GLN A 120 -1.98 -23.88 0.87
N ARG A 121 -1.18 -24.95 1.02
CA ARG A 121 -1.23 -25.79 2.23
C ARG A 121 -0.84 -25.03 3.50
N ILE A 122 0.12 -24.09 3.39
CA ILE A 122 0.50 -23.22 4.51
C ILE A 122 -0.64 -22.26 4.81
N LEU A 123 -1.18 -21.58 3.80
CA LEU A 123 -2.29 -20.64 3.93
C LEU A 123 -3.50 -21.29 4.62
N ASN A 124 -3.89 -22.49 4.19
CA ASN A 124 -5.01 -23.21 4.80
C ASN A 124 -4.81 -23.44 6.31
N ARG A 125 -3.58 -23.78 6.73
CA ARG A 125 -3.26 -23.94 8.16
C ARG A 125 -3.27 -22.62 8.91
N VAL A 126 -2.71 -21.57 8.30
CA VAL A 126 -2.67 -20.22 8.89
C VAL A 126 -4.08 -19.69 9.09
N PHE A 127 -4.90 -19.74 8.05
CA PHE A 127 -6.28 -19.26 8.09
C PHE A 127 -7.14 -20.05 9.08
N ALA A 128 -6.98 -21.38 9.15
CA ALA A 128 -7.71 -22.19 10.14
C ALA A 128 -7.32 -21.90 11.60
N GLY A 129 -6.16 -21.27 11.84
CA GLY A 129 -5.70 -20.90 13.18
C GLY A 129 -5.76 -19.40 13.48
N ALA A 130 -6.27 -18.59 12.55
CA ALA A 130 -6.42 -17.15 12.73
C ALA A 130 -7.78 -16.83 13.37
N ASP A 131 -7.80 -15.86 14.26
CA ASP A 131 -9.02 -15.35 14.88
C ASP A 131 -9.67 -14.25 14.01
N LEU A 132 -8.86 -13.57 13.19
CA LEU A 132 -9.31 -12.62 12.17
C LEU A 132 -8.42 -12.65 10.94
N ILE A 133 -9.04 -12.59 9.76
CA ILE A 133 -8.34 -12.52 8.47
C ILE A 133 -8.71 -11.19 7.81
N ILE A 134 -7.70 -10.45 7.36
CA ILE A 134 -7.84 -9.12 6.78
C ILE A 134 -7.28 -9.10 5.36
N ALA A 135 -8.02 -8.53 4.41
CA ALA A 135 -7.55 -8.18 3.08
C ALA A 135 -7.10 -6.72 3.03
N ALA A 136 -5.89 -6.46 2.53
CA ALA A 136 -5.36 -5.10 2.32
C ALA A 136 -6.00 -4.36 1.13
N THR A 137 -6.50 -5.11 0.15
CA THR A 137 -7.14 -4.59 -1.06
C THR A 137 -8.42 -5.37 -1.34
N PRO A 138 -9.46 -4.73 -1.88
CA PRO A 138 -10.78 -5.34 -2.06
C PRO A 138 -10.76 -6.58 -2.96
N ASP A 139 -9.88 -6.62 -3.98
CA ASP A 139 -9.71 -7.76 -4.88
C ASP A 139 -9.32 -9.07 -4.16
N LEU A 140 -8.76 -8.97 -2.95
CA LEU A 140 -8.33 -10.15 -2.20
C LEU A 140 -9.48 -10.83 -1.46
N ILE A 141 -10.58 -10.11 -1.15
CA ILE A 141 -11.68 -10.64 -0.33
C ILE A 141 -12.24 -11.93 -0.93
N SER A 142 -12.48 -11.96 -2.24
CA SER A 142 -13.01 -13.13 -2.95
C SER A 142 -12.08 -14.36 -2.93
N ARG A 143 -10.83 -14.20 -2.49
CA ARG A 143 -9.79 -15.23 -2.43
C ARG A 143 -9.52 -15.71 -1.01
N LEU A 144 -10.15 -15.10 -0.02
CA LEU A 144 -9.98 -15.42 1.41
C LEU A 144 -11.16 -16.23 1.92
N PRO A 145 -11.01 -16.92 3.07
CA PRO A 145 -12.12 -17.63 3.69
C PRO A 145 -13.28 -16.71 4.06
N ASP A 146 -14.47 -17.30 4.19
CA ASP A 146 -15.66 -16.61 4.69
C ASP A 146 -15.37 -15.94 6.05
N GLY A 147 -15.91 -14.73 6.24
CA GLY A 147 -15.66 -13.92 7.44
C GLY A 147 -14.38 -13.07 7.39
N ALA A 148 -13.57 -13.17 6.32
CA ALA A 148 -12.49 -12.22 6.10
C ALA A 148 -13.01 -10.78 5.95
N CYS A 149 -12.31 -9.83 6.55
CA CYS A 149 -12.67 -8.41 6.55
C CYS A 149 -11.75 -7.61 5.63
N TYR A 150 -12.24 -6.50 5.09
CA TYR A 150 -11.42 -5.56 4.33
C TYR A 150 -10.89 -4.46 5.26
N LEU A 151 -9.59 -4.20 5.18
CA LEU A 151 -8.95 -3.04 5.79
C LEU A 151 -7.97 -2.44 4.78
N PRO A 152 -8.20 -1.21 4.29
CA PRO A 152 -7.28 -0.59 3.34
C PRO A 152 -5.87 -0.42 3.91
N ASN A 153 -4.87 -0.43 3.02
CA ASN A 153 -3.54 0.05 3.37
C ASN A 153 -3.58 1.53 3.76
N PRO A 154 -2.99 1.92 4.91
CA PRO A 154 -2.98 3.30 5.33
C PRO A 154 -1.97 4.13 4.54
N VAL A 155 -2.28 5.41 4.40
CA VAL A 155 -1.37 6.44 3.89
C VAL A 155 -1.21 7.52 4.94
N ASP A 156 0.03 7.86 5.24
CA ASP A 156 0.37 9.02 6.05
C ASP A 156 0.12 10.30 5.24
N THR A 157 -1.10 10.82 5.32
CA THR A 157 -1.56 11.98 4.54
C THR A 157 -1.08 13.32 5.08
N GLU A 158 -0.38 13.31 6.23
CA GLU A 158 0.36 14.47 6.74
C GLU A 158 1.73 14.55 6.07
N ARG A 159 2.43 13.41 5.96
CA ARG A 159 3.68 13.30 5.21
C ARG A 159 3.47 13.45 3.71
N PHE A 160 2.44 12.81 3.16
CA PHE A 160 2.04 12.92 1.75
C PHE A 160 0.94 13.97 1.64
N ALA A 161 1.36 15.23 1.69
CA ALA A 161 0.49 16.40 1.55
C ALA A 161 0.96 17.29 0.38
N PRO A 162 0.03 17.90 -0.39
CA PRO A 162 0.37 18.90 -1.38
C PRO A 162 1.18 20.03 -0.77
N ASP A 163 2.09 20.59 -1.55
CA ASP A 163 2.87 21.75 -1.13
C ASP A 163 1.95 22.96 -0.87
N ALA A 164 1.91 23.41 0.38
CA ALA A 164 1.12 24.56 0.80
C ALA A 164 1.56 25.87 0.14
N SER A 165 2.78 25.93 -0.41
CA SER A 165 3.30 27.11 -1.11
C SER A 165 2.80 27.23 -2.55
N GLY A 166 2.11 26.20 -3.08
CA GLY A 166 1.60 26.19 -4.45
C GLY A 166 2.72 26.18 -5.49
N SER A 167 3.85 25.55 -5.19
CA SER A 167 4.94 25.41 -6.15
C SER A 167 4.43 24.73 -7.43
N VAL A 168 4.77 25.34 -8.57
CA VAL A 168 4.42 24.79 -9.88
C VAL A 168 5.29 23.56 -10.11
N SER A 169 4.66 22.42 -10.39
CA SER A 169 5.36 21.19 -10.77
C SER A 169 6.27 21.45 -11.97
N SER A 170 7.53 21.03 -11.89
CA SER A 170 8.52 21.29 -12.95
C SER A 170 8.58 20.18 -14.01
N ARG A 171 7.90 19.05 -13.77
CA ARG A 171 7.87 17.86 -14.64
C ARG A 171 6.44 17.46 -14.97
N ASP A 172 6.25 16.83 -16.13
CA ASP A 172 4.91 16.48 -16.61
C ASP A 172 4.40 15.18 -15.98
N VAL A 173 5.09 14.06 -16.24
CA VAL A 173 4.58 12.72 -15.98
C VAL A 173 5.54 11.89 -15.12
N LEU A 174 5.05 11.32 -14.04
CA LEU A 174 5.76 10.28 -13.27
C LEU A 174 5.14 8.91 -13.54
N VAL A 175 5.94 7.97 -14.03
CA VAL A 175 5.60 6.53 -14.01
C VAL A 175 5.95 5.98 -12.64
N PHE A 176 4.94 5.73 -11.81
CA PHE A 176 5.12 5.33 -10.42
C PHE A 176 4.73 3.88 -10.16
N ALA A 177 5.37 2.97 -10.89
CA ALA A 177 5.24 1.53 -10.70
C ALA A 177 6.55 0.82 -11.07
N ALA A 178 6.77 -0.38 -10.53
CA ALA A 178 7.87 -1.22 -10.98
C ALA A 178 7.66 -1.61 -12.46
N LEU A 179 8.71 -1.53 -13.27
CA LEU A 179 8.70 -1.79 -14.71
C LEU A 179 8.77 -3.29 -15.00
N THR A 180 7.74 -4.02 -14.57
CA THR A 180 7.62 -5.49 -14.67
C THR A 180 6.28 -5.90 -15.30
N ASP A 181 6.19 -7.14 -15.78
CA ASP A 181 4.96 -7.68 -16.38
C ASP A 181 3.76 -7.69 -15.43
N ILE A 182 4.01 -7.91 -14.13
CA ILE A 182 2.95 -7.96 -13.12
C ILE A 182 2.37 -6.56 -12.83
N LYS A 183 3.10 -5.51 -13.19
CA LYS A 183 2.66 -4.12 -13.08
C LYS A 183 2.14 -3.54 -14.39
N GLY A 184 2.19 -4.31 -15.47
CA GLY A 184 1.72 -3.86 -16.79
C GLY A 184 2.72 -2.94 -17.49
N ALA A 185 4.02 -3.13 -17.28
CA ALA A 185 5.05 -2.31 -17.92
C ALA A 185 4.94 -2.23 -19.46
N PRO A 186 4.55 -3.28 -20.22
CA PRO A 186 4.32 -3.16 -21.66
C PRO A 186 3.25 -2.13 -22.04
N GLU A 187 2.15 -2.05 -21.28
CA GLU A 187 1.10 -1.05 -21.53
C GLU A 187 1.57 0.35 -21.17
N ILE A 188 2.27 0.50 -20.05
CA ILE A 188 2.86 1.79 -19.65
C ILE A 188 3.87 2.25 -20.70
N LEU A 189 4.70 1.35 -21.23
CA LEU A 189 5.67 1.66 -22.29
C LEU A 189 4.97 2.17 -23.55
N ARG A 190 3.82 1.58 -23.93
CA ARG A 190 2.99 2.05 -25.04
C ARG A 190 2.50 3.47 -24.81
N ILE A 191 1.97 3.77 -23.61
CA ILE A 191 1.52 5.11 -23.22
C ILE A 191 2.67 6.12 -23.37
N VAL A 192 3.82 5.88 -22.71
CA VAL A 192 4.93 6.85 -22.73
C VAL A 192 5.54 7.02 -24.12
N THR A 193 5.59 5.97 -24.93
CA THR A 193 6.05 6.06 -26.32
C THR A 193 5.14 6.94 -27.16
N GLN A 194 3.82 6.83 -26.98
CA GLN A 194 2.87 7.71 -27.66
C GLN A 194 2.98 9.16 -27.18
N LEU A 195 3.12 9.39 -25.88
CA LEU A 195 3.34 10.72 -25.32
C LEU A 195 4.59 11.38 -25.92
N LYS A 196 5.72 10.66 -25.92
CA LYS A 196 6.98 11.15 -26.49
C LYS A 196 6.94 11.34 -28.00
N ARG A 197 6.17 10.53 -28.72
CA ARG A 197 5.96 10.71 -30.15
C ARG A 197 5.13 11.96 -30.45
N ALA A 198 4.11 12.25 -29.65
CA ALA A 198 3.24 13.40 -29.82
C ALA A 198 3.93 14.72 -29.38
N ARG A 199 4.66 14.68 -28.27
CA ARG A 199 5.37 15.82 -27.65
C ARG A 199 6.73 15.37 -27.12
N PRO A 200 7.79 15.38 -27.96
CA PRO A 200 9.13 14.92 -27.57
C PRO A 200 9.73 15.62 -26.36
N GLU A 201 9.30 16.87 -26.11
CA GLU A 201 9.75 17.73 -25.03
C GLU A 201 9.19 17.39 -23.64
N LEU A 202 8.15 16.54 -23.55
CA LEU A 202 7.53 16.19 -22.27
C LEU A 202 8.56 15.61 -21.29
N SER A 203 8.56 16.11 -20.07
CA SER A 203 9.36 15.53 -18.99
C SER A 203 8.63 14.31 -18.43
N ILE A 204 9.13 13.12 -18.77
CA ILE A 204 8.60 11.85 -18.28
C ILE A 204 9.69 11.17 -17.48
N THR A 205 9.39 10.79 -16.25
CA THR A 205 10.32 10.08 -15.37
C THR A 205 9.77 8.75 -14.91
N ALA A 206 10.65 7.80 -14.62
CA ALA A 206 10.30 6.50 -14.06
C ALA A 206 11.36 6.04 -13.06
N ILE A 207 10.96 5.28 -12.05
CA ILE A 207 11.92 4.64 -11.14
C ILE A 207 12.61 3.48 -11.88
N ASP A 208 13.94 3.44 -11.82
CA ASP A 208 14.78 2.43 -12.46
C ASP A 208 14.69 1.07 -11.72
N HIS A 209 13.54 0.43 -11.86
CA HIS A 209 13.26 -0.84 -11.22
C HIS A 209 12.37 -1.74 -12.07
N GLY A 210 12.97 -2.70 -12.76
CA GLY A 210 12.26 -3.75 -13.48
C GLY A 210 12.95 -4.16 -14.78
N SER A 211 12.47 -5.22 -15.41
CA SER A 211 13.06 -5.80 -16.63
C SER A 211 12.89 -4.91 -17.88
N TYR A 212 11.97 -3.95 -17.85
CA TYR A 212 11.68 -3.05 -18.97
C TYR A 212 12.40 -1.70 -18.87
N ALA A 213 13.30 -1.50 -17.90
CA ALA A 213 13.95 -0.21 -17.68
C ALA A 213 14.70 0.32 -18.93
N ASP A 214 15.38 -0.55 -19.66
CA ASP A 214 16.11 -0.15 -20.87
C ASP A 214 15.17 0.26 -22.01
N ASP A 215 14.00 -0.37 -22.13
CA ASP A 215 12.99 0.01 -23.13
C ASP A 215 12.42 1.41 -22.85
N PHE A 216 12.16 1.72 -21.57
CA PHE A 216 11.72 3.06 -21.16
C PHE A 216 12.80 4.11 -21.43
N ARG A 217 14.06 3.78 -21.13
CA ARG A 217 15.21 4.65 -21.40
C ARG A 217 15.36 4.91 -22.91
N ALA A 218 15.18 3.88 -23.74
CA ALA A 218 15.17 4.00 -25.20
C ALA A 218 13.98 4.82 -25.74
N ALA A 219 12.84 4.81 -25.05
CA ALA A 219 11.68 5.65 -25.34
C ALA A 219 11.87 7.13 -24.91
N GLY A 220 13.01 7.49 -24.32
CA GLY A 220 13.33 8.86 -23.90
C GLY A 220 12.78 9.23 -22.52
N VAL A 221 12.48 8.23 -21.68
CA VAL A 221 12.09 8.43 -20.27
C VAL A 221 13.34 8.63 -19.40
N GLU A 222 13.30 9.62 -18.51
CA GLU A 222 14.34 9.84 -17.51
C GLU A 222 14.22 8.79 -16.40
N MET A 223 15.27 7.99 -16.22
CA MET A 223 15.30 6.92 -15.24
C MET A 223 15.89 7.41 -13.92
N ILE A 224 15.10 7.38 -12.86
CA ILE A 224 15.48 7.84 -11.52
C ILE A 224 15.90 6.63 -10.68
N GLY A 225 17.07 6.72 -10.05
CA GLY A 225 17.56 5.68 -9.15
C GLY A 225 16.70 5.53 -7.87
N PHE A 226 16.98 4.50 -7.09
CA PHE A 226 16.38 4.37 -5.77
C PHE A 226 16.79 5.54 -4.87
N MET A 227 15.82 6.01 -4.09
CA MET A 227 15.95 7.14 -3.18
C MET A 227 15.49 6.75 -1.78
N ASP A 228 15.84 7.56 -0.78
CA ASP A 228 15.27 7.38 0.55
C ASP A 228 13.76 7.66 0.51
N ALA A 229 12.99 6.93 1.32
CA ALA A 229 11.55 7.12 1.35
C ALA A 229 11.15 8.56 1.69
N SER A 230 11.96 9.29 2.48
CA SER A 230 11.71 10.69 2.84
C SER A 230 11.76 11.66 1.66
N GLU A 231 12.42 11.29 0.56
CA GLU A 231 12.53 12.12 -0.66
C GLU A 231 11.31 11.95 -1.59
N LEU A 232 10.54 10.88 -1.39
CA LEU A 232 9.44 10.49 -2.26
C LEU A 232 8.32 11.56 -2.39
N PRO A 233 7.87 12.25 -1.31
CA PRO A 233 6.89 13.34 -1.47
C PRO A 233 7.39 14.45 -2.40
N GLY A 234 8.69 14.78 -2.33
CA GLY A 234 9.30 15.77 -3.21
C GLY A 234 9.28 15.31 -4.67
N LEU A 235 9.64 14.05 -4.92
CA LEU A 235 9.54 13.47 -6.27
C LEU A 235 8.11 13.57 -6.82
N ILE A 236 7.11 13.13 -6.05
CA ILE A 236 5.71 13.14 -6.49
C ILE A 236 5.24 14.57 -6.73
N SER A 237 5.57 15.51 -5.82
CA SER A 237 5.16 16.92 -5.91
C SER A 237 5.64 17.59 -7.20
N ASP A 238 6.83 17.21 -7.66
CA ASP A 238 7.46 17.79 -8.85
C ASP A 238 6.77 17.41 -10.17
N HIS A 239 5.84 16.45 -10.15
CA HIS A 239 5.13 15.99 -11.34
C HIS A 239 3.67 16.45 -11.36
N ARG A 240 3.13 16.68 -12.56
CA ARG A 240 1.73 17.11 -12.76
C ARG A 240 0.75 15.94 -12.73
N ILE A 241 1.11 14.81 -13.32
CA ILE A 241 0.28 13.61 -13.41
C ILE A 241 1.10 12.34 -13.13
N VAL A 242 0.45 11.31 -12.59
CA VAL A 242 1.10 10.03 -12.25
C VAL A 242 0.45 8.88 -13.01
N ILE A 243 1.27 8.06 -13.67
CA ILE A 243 0.85 6.79 -14.25
C ILE A 243 1.15 5.67 -13.25
N GLY A 244 0.09 5.00 -12.77
CA GLY A 244 0.18 3.86 -11.88
C GLY A 244 0.36 2.53 -12.61
N GLN A 245 0.30 1.43 -11.86
CA GLN A 245 0.29 0.09 -12.44
C GLN A 245 -0.96 -0.14 -13.32
N ARG A 246 -0.80 -0.92 -14.38
CA ARG A 246 -1.83 -1.13 -15.40
C ARG A 246 -2.53 -2.50 -15.36
N LYS A 247 -2.20 -3.37 -14.40
CA LYS A 247 -2.65 -4.78 -14.44
C LYS A 247 -3.64 -5.21 -13.36
N LEU A 248 -3.57 -4.62 -12.16
CA LEU A 248 -4.32 -5.15 -11.01
C LEU A 248 -5.72 -4.56 -10.84
N GLY A 249 -6.03 -3.43 -11.48
CA GLY A 249 -7.34 -2.78 -11.33
C GLY A 249 -7.61 -2.19 -9.92
N VAL A 250 -6.60 -2.19 -9.04
CA VAL A 250 -6.68 -1.68 -7.67
C VAL A 250 -5.49 -0.78 -7.36
N ALA A 251 -5.75 0.34 -6.69
CA ALA A 251 -4.71 1.26 -6.26
C ALA A 251 -3.78 0.58 -5.23
N GLY A 252 -2.48 0.62 -5.50
CA GLY A 252 -1.45 0.23 -4.56
C GLY A 252 -0.96 1.42 -3.74
N THR A 253 0.06 1.18 -2.93
CA THR A 253 0.65 2.23 -2.07
C THR A 253 1.16 3.43 -2.88
N SER A 254 1.78 3.20 -4.04
CA SER A 254 2.31 4.26 -4.91
C SER A 254 1.21 5.16 -5.45
N GLU A 255 0.12 4.58 -5.95
CA GLU A 255 -1.04 5.33 -6.45
C GLU A 255 -1.70 6.13 -5.33
N LEU A 256 -1.92 5.50 -4.17
CA LEU A 256 -2.53 6.17 -3.01
C LEU A 256 -1.64 7.32 -2.47
N GLN A 257 -0.32 7.17 -2.49
CA GLN A 257 0.61 8.26 -2.13
C GLN A 257 0.53 9.42 -3.12
N ALA A 258 0.45 9.14 -4.42
CA ALA A 258 0.26 10.16 -5.45
C ALA A 258 -1.07 10.92 -5.28
N MET A 259 -2.15 10.18 -5.05
CA MET A 259 -3.46 10.77 -4.78
C MET A 259 -3.45 11.61 -3.49
N ALA A 260 -2.80 11.13 -2.42
CA ALA A 260 -2.63 11.91 -1.20
C ALA A 260 -1.89 13.22 -1.47
N MET A 261 -0.87 13.24 -2.33
CA MET A 261 -0.18 14.46 -2.77
C MET A 261 -1.03 15.36 -3.69
N GLY A 262 -2.29 15.02 -3.94
CA GLY A 262 -3.19 15.77 -4.82
C GLY A 262 -2.81 15.64 -6.29
N LYS A 263 -2.19 14.52 -6.70
CA LYS A 263 -1.85 14.26 -8.10
C LYS A 263 -2.92 13.39 -8.73
N PRO A 264 -3.47 13.77 -9.90
CA PRO A 264 -4.27 12.87 -10.71
C PRO A 264 -3.47 11.60 -11.03
N VAL A 265 -4.13 10.46 -10.86
CA VAL A 265 -3.55 9.14 -11.14
C VAL A 265 -4.25 8.51 -12.33
N VAL A 266 -3.46 7.91 -13.21
CA VAL A 266 -3.90 7.14 -14.36
C VAL A 266 -3.66 5.67 -14.10
N MET A 267 -4.73 4.89 -14.00
CA MET A 267 -4.67 3.44 -13.81
C MET A 267 -6.03 2.81 -14.19
N PRO A 268 -6.08 1.52 -14.57
CA PRO A 268 -7.35 0.87 -14.80
C PRO A 268 -8.03 0.55 -13.47
N LEU A 269 -9.34 0.42 -13.51
CA LEU A 269 -10.16 -0.07 -12.41
C LEU A 269 -10.69 -1.46 -12.73
N ASP A 270 -10.77 -2.32 -11.71
CA ASP A 270 -11.48 -3.60 -11.80
C ASP A 270 -12.97 -3.36 -11.57
N ASP A 271 -13.76 -3.51 -12.63
CA ASP A 271 -15.23 -3.31 -12.64
C ASP A 271 -15.99 -4.28 -11.71
N SER A 272 -15.34 -5.32 -11.19
CA SER A 272 -15.96 -6.23 -10.21
C SER A 272 -15.96 -5.67 -8.78
N ILE A 273 -15.20 -4.60 -8.53
CA ILE A 273 -15.15 -3.90 -7.25
C ILE A 273 -16.30 -2.89 -7.18
N ASP A 274 -16.92 -2.77 -6.00
CA ASP A 274 -17.94 -1.76 -5.74
C ASP A 274 -17.47 -0.37 -6.21
N PRO A 275 -18.18 0.29 -7.14
CA PRO A 275 -17.83 1.62 -7.62
C PRO A 275 -17.65 2.66 -6.51
N MET A 276 -18.37 2.53 -5.39
CA MET A 276 -18.22 3.44 -4.25
C MET A 276 -16.91 3.24 -3.48
N ALA A 277 -16.30 2.06 -3.61
CA ALA A 277 -15.00 1.72 -3.03
C ALA A 277 -13.84 1.97 -4.01
N GLN A 278 -14.12 2.35 -5.26
CA GLN A 278 -13.09 2.64 -6.25
C GLN A 278 -12.52 4.04 -6.07
N PRO A 279 -11.20 4.23 -6.28
CA PRO A 279 -10.58 5.54 -6.22
C PRO A 279 -10.96 6.41 -7.44
N PRO A 280 -11.08 7.73 -7.29
CA PRO A 280 -11.34 8.65 -8.40
C PRO A 280 -10.08 8.85 -9.24
N VAL A 281 -9.83 7.92 -10.15
CA VAL A 281 -8.68 7.90 -11.06
C VAL A 281 -9.12 8.05 -12.52
N ILE A 282 -8.17 8.40 -13.37
CA ILE A 282 -8.35 8.39 -14.82
C ILE A 282 -8.19 6.94 -15.28
N THR A 283 -9.25 6.36 -15.84
CA THR A 283 -9.31 4.95 -16.22
C THR A 283 -9.80 4.76 -17.65
N ASP A 284 -8.99 4.08 -18.46
CA ASP A 284 -9.39 3.50 -19.75
C ASP A 284 -8.62 2.19 -19.92
N ALA A 285 -9.20 1.22 -20.62
CA ALA A 285 -8.56 -0.06 -20.94
C ALA A 285 -7.56 0.06 -22.08
N ASP A 286 -7.74 1.01 -23.00
CA ASP A 286 -6.88 1.24 -24.15
C ASP A 286 -5.72 2.20 -23.81
N PRO A 287 -4.46 1.72 -23.83
CA PRO A 287 -3.29 2.57 -23.61
C PRO A 287 -3.22 3.80 -24.52
N ASP A 288 -3.74 3.72 -25.75
CA ASP A 288 -3.62 4.84 -26.69
C ASP A 288 -4.57 5.99 -26.33
N ARG A 289 -5.79 5.66 -25.89
CA ARG A 289 -6.75 6.63 -25.34
C ARG A 289 -6.25 7.27 -24.06
N VAL A 290 -5.59 6.47 -23.21
CA VAL A 290 -4.94 6.98 -22.01
C VAL A 290 -3.90 8.05 -22.35
N ALA A 291 -3.06 7.83 -23.37
CA ALA A 291 -2.07 8.81 -23.79
C ALA A 291 -2.73 10.09 -24.34
N GLU A 292 -3.82 9.98 -25.10
CA GLU A 292 -4.61 11.14 -25.57
C GLU A 292 -5.15 11.97 -24.40
N TRP A 293 -5.78 11.31 -23.41
CA TRP A 293 -6.29 12.01 -22.23
C TRP A 293 -5.20 12.68 -21.39
N ILE A 294 -4.03 12.06 -21.26
CA ILE A 294 -2.90 12.68 -20.57
C ILE A 294 -2.48 13.96 -21.29
N LEU A 295 -2.42 13.98 -22.62
CA LEU A 295 -2.07 15.17 -23.39
C LEU A 295 -3.11 16.28 -23.21
N ASP A 296 -4.39 15.95 -23.30
CA ASP A 296 -5.49 16.91 -23.11
C ASP A 296 -5.48 17.51 -21.68
N LEU A 297 -5.20 16.68 -20.67
CA LEU A 297 -5.09 17.14 -19.28
C LEU A 297 -3.87 18.02 -19.05
N LEU A 298 -2.73 17.72 -19.68
CA LEU A 298 -1.53 18.56 -19.59
C LEU A 298 -1.72 19.95 -20.21
N ASP A 299 -2.77 20.15 -21.02
CA ASP A 299 -3.17 21.46 -21.54
C ASP A 299 -4.27 22.15 -20.69
N ASN A 300 -4.76 21.48 -19.64
CA ASN A 300 -5.87 21.95 -18.81
C ASN A 300 -5.52 21.90 -17.31
N ASP A 301 -4.79 22.93 -16.85
CA ASP A 301 -4.36 23.05 -15.44
C ASP A 301 -5.53 23.07 -14.45
N GLU A 302 -6.67 23.67 -14.82
CA GLU A 302 -7.86 23.71 -13.96
C GLU A 302 -8.40 22.30 -13.70
N GLU A 303 -8.49 21.48 -14.75
CA GLU A 303 -8.97 20.11 -14.63
C GLU A 303 -7.97 19.21 -13.89
N LEU A 304 -6.66 19.37 -14.12
CA LEU A 304 -5.62 18.68 -13.34
C LEU A 304 -5.74 18.98 -11.84
N GLN A 305 -5.92 20.26 -11.48
CA GLN A 305 -6.11 20.67 -10.09
C GLN A 305 -7.40 20.08 -9.51
N ARG A 306 -8.51 20.15 -10.26
CA ARG A 306 -9.81 19.59 -9.82
C ARG A 306 -9.70 18.10 -9.54
N LEU A 307 -9.11 17.32 -10.46
CA LEU A 307 -8.90 15.88 -10.30
C LEU A 307 -7.97 15.58 -9.11
N GLY A 308 -6.93 16.39 -8.93
CA GLY A 308 -6.00 16.28 -7.80
C GLY A 308 -6.67 16.48 -6.44
N VAL A 309 -7.53 17.49 -6.32
CA VAL A 309 -8.32 17.75 -5.10
C VAL A 309 -9.22 16.56 -4.77
N VAL A 310 -9.98 16.09 -5.76
CA VAL A 310 -10.90 14.94 -5.58
C VAL A 310 -10.12 13.67 -5.19
N ALA A 311 -8.97 13.42 -5.81
CA ALA A 311 -8.10 12.30 -5.47
C ALA A 311 -7.62 12.37 -4.01
N ARG A 312 -7.16 13.55 -3.56
CA ARG A 312 -6.70 13.74 -2.19
C ARG A 312 -7.82 13.55 -1.17
N GLU A 313 -8.97 14.18 -1.38
CA GLU A 313 -10.12 14.08 -0.47
C GLU A 313 -10.51 12.62 -0.25
N TRP A 314 -10.66 11.87 -1.35
CA TRP A 314 -10.99 10.45 -1.28
C TRP A 314 -9.91 9.65 -0.53
N THR A 315 -8.62 9.89 -0.80
CA THR A 315 -7.54 9.18 -0.12
C THR A 315 -7.47 9.50 1.37
N VAL A 316 -7.66 10.75 1.78
CA VAL A 316 -7.67 11.15 3.20
C VAL A 316 -8.81 10.45 3.93
N GLU A 317 -10.00 10.41 3.34
CA GLU A 317 -11.17 9.79 3.95
C GLU A 317 -11.04 8.26 4.07
N ASN A 318 -10.58 7.61 2.99
CA ASN A 318 -10.64 6.14 2.87
C ASN A 318 -9.35 5.44 3.30
N HIS A 319 -8.21 6.10 3.15
CA HIS A 319 -6.89 5.53 3.38
C HIS A 319 -6.04 6.33 4.37
N GLY A 320 -6.48 7.52 4.81
CA GLY A 320 -5.75 8.30 5.81
C GLY A 320 -5.51 7.49 7.08
N VAL A 321 -4.28 7.55 7.62
CA VAL A 321 -3.85 6.79 8.80
C VAL A 321 -4.90 6.76 9.91
N VAL A 322 -5.46 7.91 10.28
CA VAL A 322 -6.46 8.02 11.36
C VAL A 322 -7.74 7.27 11.05
N SER A 323 -8.22 7.31 9.80
CA SER A 323 -9.43 6.59 9.37
C SER A 323 -9.21 5.09 9.44
N VAL A 324 -8.08 4.61 8.89
CA VAL A 324 -7.74 3.18 8.85
C VAL A 324 -7.49 2.62 10.25
N THR A 325 -6.78 3.34 11.12
CA THR A 325 -6.48 2.83 12.47
C THR A 325 -7.71 2.76 13.36
N ARG A 326 -8.69 3.67 13.20
CA ARG A 326 -10.00 3.54 13.87
C ARG A 326 -10.71 2.26 13.44
N ARG A 327 -10.82 2.00 12.13
CA ARG A 327 -11.41 0.76 11.60
C ARG A 327 -10.68 -0.49 12.13
N LEU A 328 -9.35 -0.43 12.24
CA LEU A 328 -8.55 -1.52 12.80
C LEU A 328 -8.82 -1.74 14.30
N ILE A 329 -8.96 -0.67 15.08
CA ILE A 329 -9.31 -0.76 16.51
C ILE A 329 -10.69 -1.40 16.69
N ASP A 330 -11.66 -1.04 15.85
CA ASP A 330 -13.00 -1.65 15.86
C ASP A 330 -12.92 -3.15 15.55
N LEU A 331 -12.12 -3.54 14.54
CA LEU A 331 -11.86 -4.94 14.21
C LEU A 331 -11.20 -5.68 15.39
N TYR A 332 -10.21 -5.08 16.04
CA TYR A 332 -9.60 -5.66 17.25
C TYR A 332 -10.60 -5.82 18.39
N GLY A 333 -11.57 -4.92 18.52
CA GLY A 333 -12.64 -5.01 19.51
C GLY A 333 -13.54 -6.23 19.35
N THR A 334 -13.57 -6.85 18.17
CA THR A 334 -14.35 -8.09 17.94
C THR A 334 -13.66 -9.35 18.49
N LEU A 335 -12.38 -9.24 18.88
CA LEU A 335 -11.55 -10.35 19.39
C LEU A 335 -11.50 -10.42 20.92
N VAL A 336 -12.15 -9.48 21.62
CA VAL A 336 -12.11 -9.32 23.09
C VAL A 336 -13.44 -9.69 23.71
#